data_AF-A0A1Y4JXK2-F1
#
_entry.id   AF-A0A1Y4JXK2-F1
#
_cell.length_a   1.000
_cell.length_b   1.000
_cell.length_c   1.000
_cell.angle_alpha   90.00
_cell.angle_beta   90.00
_cell.angle_gamma   90.00
#
_symmetry.space_group_name_H-M   'P 1'
#
loop_
_entity.id
_entity.type
_entity.pdbx_description
1 polymer ?
#
loop_
_entity_poly.entity_id
_entity_poly.type
_entity_poly.pdbx_seq_one_letter_code
_entity_poly.pdbx_strand_id
1 'polypeptide(L)' 'MAQRRFGTVLRDNAVHEMYEQELKTLGMMACYVSKGYIYKCISEKTGLSTRTISYILNHTRKHDAGLI' A
#
# COMPACT_ATOMS: atom_id res chain seq x y z
N MET A 1 7.75 19.32 -4.87
CA MET A 1 7.60 18.06 -4.12
C MET A 1 8.99 17.50 -3.86
N ALA A 2 9.35 17.17 -2.62
CA ALA A 2 10.69 16.69 -2.29
C ALA A 2 10.98 15.35 -3.00
N GLN A 3 12.17 15.21 -3.58
CA GLN A 3 12.57 14.00 -4.30
C GLN A 3 12.72 12.85 -3.30
N ARG A 4 11.81 11.87 -3.37
CA ARG A 4 11.86 10.69 -2.50
C ARG A 4 13.01 9.78 -2.93
N ARG A 5 13.69 9.18 -1.94
CA ARG A 5 14.76 8.19 -2.20
C ARG A 5 14.17 6.98 -2.92
N PHE A 6 14.94 6.42 -3.85
CA PHE A 6 14.52 5.27 -4.67
C PHE A 6 13.96 4.09 -3.84
N GLY A 7 14.66 3.70 -2.76
CA GLY A 7 14.19 2.62 -1.88
C GLY A 7 12.86 2.92 -1.18
N THR A 8 12.56 4.20 -0.90
CA THR A 8 11.26 4.61 -0.36
C THR A 8 10.16 4.46 -1.41
N VAL A 9 10.44 4.85 -2.65
CA VAL A 9 9.49 4.68 -3.78
C VAL A 9 9.18 3.19 -4.01
N LEU A 10 10.20 2.33 -4.00
CA LEU A 10 10.02 0.89 -4.17
C LEU A 10 9.13 0.29 -3.08
N ARG A 11 9.37 0.63 -1.81
CA ARG A 11 8.53 0.18 -0.69
C ARG A 11 7.11 0.70 -0.81
N ASP A 12 6.94 1.98 -1.13
CA ASP A 12 5.62 2.60 -1.25
C ASP A 12 4.82 1.93 -2.38
N ASN A 13 5.46 1.64 -3.51
CA ASN A 13 4.86 0.89 -4.63
C ASN A 13 4.46 -0.53 -4.23
N ALA A 14 5.32 -1.25 -3.49
CA ALA A 14 5.01 -2.60 -3.01
C ALA A 14 3.77 -2.60 -2.09
N VAL A 15 3.60 -1.57 -1.25
CA VAL A 15 2.39 -1.43 -0.41
C VAL A 15 1.14 -1.18 -1.26
N HIS A 16 1.23 -0.36 -2.31
CA HIS A 16 0.12 -0.18 -3.27
C HIS A 16 -0.25 -1.51 -3.95
N GLU A 17 0.74 -2.29 -4.38
CA GLU A 17 0.50 -3.61 -5.01
C GLU A 17 -0.12 -4.62 -4.06
N MET A 18 0.37 -4.70 -2.82
CA MET A 18 -0.24 -5.57 -1.81
C MET A 18 -1.69 -5.16 -1.52
N TYR A 19 -1.97 -3.86 -1.45
CA TYR A 19 -3.35 -3.39 -1.28
C TYR A 19 -4.26 -3.80 -2.44
N GLU A 20 -3.81 -3.65 -3.68
CA GLU A 20 -4.54 -4.14 -4.86
C GLU A 20 -4.72 -5.66 -4.85
N GLN A 21 -3.71 -6.41 -4.43
CA GLN A 21 -3.78 -7.87 -4.30
C GLN A 21 -4.76 -8.31 -3.22
N GLU A 22 -4.80 -7.66 -2.06
CA GLU A 22 -5.79 -7.93 -1.01
C GLU A 22 -7.21 -7.66 -1.50
N LEU A 23 -7.42 -6.52 -2.18
CA LEU A 23 -8.72 -6.21 -2.79
C LEU A 23 -9.14 -7.27 -3.82
N LYS A 24 -8.23 -7.72 -4.68
CA LYS A 24 -8.49 -8.79 -5.65
C LYS A 24 -8.81 -10.12 -4.97
N THR A 25 -8.10 -10.44 -3.89
CA THR A 25 -8.29 -11.69 -3.12
C THR A 25 -9.65 -11.70 -2.44
N LEU A 26 -10.07 -10.57 -1.88
CA LEU A 26 -11.37 -10.43 -1.21
C LEU A 26 -12.53 -10.31 -2.21
N GLY A 27 -12.28 -9.83 -3.43
CA GLY A 27 -13.30 -9.66 -4.46
C GLY A 27 -14.47 -8.81 -3.95
N MET A 28 -15.69 -9.32 -4.03
CA MET A 28 -16.88 -8.61 -3.54
C MET A 28 -16.87 -8.36 -2.02
N MET A 29 -16.17 -9.19 -1.25
CA MET A 29 -16.06 -9.00 0.20
C MET A 29 -15.29 -7.74 0.56
N ALA A 30 -14.45 -7.23 -0.35
CA ALA A 30 -13.72 -5.98 -0.17
C ALA A 30 -14.67 -4.79 0.13
N CYS A 31 -15.90 -4.83 -0.40
CA CYS A 31 -16.92 -3.80 -0.16
C CYS A 31 -17.50 -3.82 1.26
N TYR A 32 -17.36 -4.96 1.98
CA TYR A 32 -17.94 -5.18 3.29
C TYR A 32 -16.91 -5.13 4.42
N VAL A 33 -15.62 -5.15 4.10
CA VAL A 33 -14.55 -5.04 5.10
C VAL A 33 -14.11 -3.59 5.30
N SER A 34 -13.69 -3.26 6.51
CA SER A 34 -13.10 -1.96 6.79
C SER A 34 -11.71 -1.83 6.15
N LYS A 35 -11.32 -0.60 5.78
CA LYS A 35 -9.94 -0.31 5.37
C LYS A 35 -8.91 -0.74 6.44
N GLY A 36 -9.28 -0.63 7.71
CA GLY A 36 -8.43 -1.05 8.83
C GLY A 36 -8.10 -2.54 8.83
N TYR A 37 -9.04 -3.40 8.40
CA TYR A 37 -8.78 -4.83 8.22
C TYR A 37 -7.69 -5.06 7.16
N ILE A 38 -7.84 -4.45 5.99
CA ILE A 38 -6.87 -4.57 4.90
C ILE A 38 -5.50 -4.03 5.33
N TYR A 39 -5.45 -2.89 6.04
CA TYR A 39 -4.21 -2.34 6.56
C TYR A 39 -3.53 -3.27 7.55
N LYS A 40 -4.31 -3.99 8.38
CA LYS A 40 -3.78 -4.99 9.30
C LYS A 40 -3.18 -6.18 8.55
N CYS A 41 -3.85 -6.69 7.52
CA CYS A 41 -3.32 -7.78 6.68
C CYS A 41 -1.99 -7.39 6.02
N ILE A 42 -1.88 -6.17 5.49
CA ILE A 42 -0.62 -5.67 4.91
C ILE A 42 0.45 -5.47 6.00
N SER A 43 0.06 -4.99 7.18
CA SER A 43 0.94 -4.81 8.33
C SER A 43 1.57 -6.14 8.78
N GLU A 44 0.77 -7.21 8.86
CA GLU A 44 1.23 -8.56 9.22
C GLU A 44 2.23 -9.12 8.19
N LYS A 45 2.09 -8.78 6.90
CA LYS A 45 2.99 -9.22 5.83
C LYS A 45 4.30 -8.43 5.74
N THR A 46 4.25 -7.14 6.06
CA THR A 46 5.37 -6.21 5.82
C THR A 46 6.10 -5.75 7.07
N GLY A 47 5.50 -5.95 8.25
CA GLY A 47 5.95 -5.36 9.51
C GLY A 47 5.75 -3.83 9.60
N LEU A 48 5.13 -3.19 8.59
CA LEU A 48 4.87 -1.75 8.61
C LEU A 48 3.68 -1.43 9.52
N SER A 49 3.75 -0.30 10.22
CA SER A 49 2.60 0.17 11.00
C SER A 49 1.41 0.51 10.11
N THR A 50 0.19 0.32 10.63
CA THR A 50 -1.04 0.72 9.94
C THR A 50 -1.07 2.21 9.61
N ARG A 51 -0.44 3.06 10.45
CA ARG A 51 -0.25 4.49 10.18
C ARG A 51 0.62 4.74 8.95
N THR A 52 1.72 4.00 8.83
CA THR A 52 2.62 4.09 7.67
C THR A 52 1.91 3.64 6.40
N ILE A 53 1.19 2.52 6.46
CA ILE A 53 0.42 1.99 5.32
C ILE A 53 -0.66 2.99 4.90
N SER A 54 -1.43 3.53 5.86
CA SER A 54 -2.42 4.55 5.60
C SER A 54 -1.81 5.79 4.94
N TYR A 55 -0.65 6.26 5.43
CA TYR A 55 0.05 7.38 4.81
C TYR A 55 0.45 7.06 3.37
N ILE A 56 1.01 5.87 3.13
CA ILE A 56 1.42 5.44 1.79
C ILE A 56 0.21 5.44 0.84
N LEU A 57 -0.88 4.80 1.24
CA LEU A 57 -2.06 4.64 0.38
C LEU A 57 -2.79 5.97 0.11
N ASN A 58 -2.78 6.91 1.04
CA ASN A 58 -3.54 8.17 0.92
C ASN A 58 -2.70 9.37 0.45
N HIS A 59 -1.38 9.36 0.64
CA HIS A 59 -0.50 10.51 0.37
C HIS A 59 0.65 10.20 -0.59
N THR A 60 0.59 9.05 -1.27
CA THR A 60 1.54 8.66 -2.29
C THR A 60 0.78 8.08 -3.46
N ARG A 61 1.37 8.14 -4.65
CA ARG A 61 0.83 7.48 -5.83
C ARG A 61 1.75 6.33 -6.16
N LYS A 62 1.20 5.26 -6.73
CA LYS A 62 2.02 4.24 -7.37
C LYS A 62 2.80 4.94 -8.48
N HIS A 63 4.11 4.98 -8.35
CA HIS A 63 4.99 5.50 -9.39
C HIS A 63 5.45 4.32 -10.23
N ASP A 64 5.35 4.40 -11.54
CA ASP A 64 6.09 3.45 -12.38
C ASP A 64 7.58 3.62 -12.07
N ALA A 65 8.18 2.59 -11.47
CA ALA A 65 9.62 2.58 -11.18
C ALA A 65 10.49 2.55 -12.46
N GLY A 66 9.87 2.72 -13.65
CA GLY A 66 10.51 2.73 -14.97
C GLY A 66 10.67 4.11 -15.61
N LEU A 67 10.43 5.21 -14.89
CA LEU A 67 10.75 6.56 -15.37
C LEU A 67 11.59 7.31 -14.33
N ILE A 68 12.87 6.92 -14.26
CA ILE A 68 13.98 7.76 -13.80
C ILE A 68 15.04 7.69 -14.88
#